data_AF-A0A940LDE0-F1
#
_entry.id   AF-A0A940LDE0-F1
#
_cell.length_a   1.000
_cell.length_b   1.000
_cell.length_c   1.000
_cell.angle_alpha   90.00
_cell.angle_beta   90.00
_cell.angle_gamma   90.00
#
_symmetry.space_group_name_H-M   'P 1'
#
loop_
_entity.id
_entity.type
_entity.pdbx_description
1 polymer ?
#
loop_
_entity_poly.entity_id
_entity_poly.type
_entity_poly.pdbx_seq_one_letter_code
_entity_poly.pdbx_strand_id
1 'polypeptide(L)'
;IFGGMENASAIFYFENSVTGKGGIEDLLAHEIAHQWFGDMASEKSFAHLWLSEGFATYFTNIYWHHKFGKEAFQKRLQKERVEVIEFVKKNDRPVVDSLSPYMDLLNANSYQKGGWVLHMLRNEVGDSIFHKIIQTYYGQYKGSNADTRDLQRVAEKVSGKNLKWFFDQWLYRPGIPQLLIDRDIDKDEVKLRITQKGVKFDFPLEIGILRTDGSSLKETILVNSQMIEYKIKVPDVKSVIIDPDTKLLYSEIKK
;
A
#
# COMPACT_ATOMS: atom_id res chain seq x y z
N ILE A 1 -17.28 -12.82 12.86
CA ILE A 1 -17.63 -13.82 11.82
C ILE A 1 -16.75 -13.49 10.63
N PHE A 2 -15.90 -14.43 10.19
CA PHE A 2 -15.00 -14.24 9.05
C PHE A 2 -15.78 -14.30 7.74
N GLY A 3 -15.32 -13.59 6.71
CA GLY A 3 -15.93 -13.63 5.37
C GLY A 3 -15.64 -14.96 4.67
N GLY A 4 -14.37 -15.31 4.54
CA GLY A 4 -13.91 -16.57 3.98
C GLY A 4 -12.87 -17.22 4.86
N MET A 5 -12.42 -18.40 4.44
CA MET A 5 -11.27 -19.10 4.99
C MET A 5 -10.59 -19.90 3.89
N GLU A 6 -9.32 -19.66 3.70
CA GLU A 6 -8.51 -20.04 2.54
C GLU A 6 -8.05 -21.50 2.50
N ASN A 7 -8.61 -22.38 3.33
CA ASN A 7 -8.16 -23.77 3.49
C ASN A 7 -7.68 -24.40 2.17
N ALA A 8 -6.41 -24.79 2.12
CA ALA A 8 -5.76 -25.29 0.91
C ALA A 8 -6.62 -26.34 0.18
N SER A 9 -6.84 -26.12 -1.11
CA SER A 9 -7.71 -26.95 -1.99
C SER A 9 -9.21 -26.99 -1.67
N ALA A 10 -9.68 -26.31 -0.62
CA ALA A 10 -11.07 -26.33 -0.17
C ALA A 10 -11.47 -25.01 0.51
N ILE A 11 -11.46 -23.90 -0.23
CA ILE A 11 -11.85 -22.57 0.29
C ILE A 11 -13.30 -22.60 0.80
N PHE A 12 -13.52 -22.06 2.00
CA PHE A 12 -14.84 -21.89 2.59
C PHE A 12 -15.29 -20.44 2.52
N TYR A 13 -16.57 -20.24 2.21
CA TYR A 13 -17.22 -18.93 2.26
C TYR A 13 -18.37 -18.98 3.26
N PHE A 14 -18.69 -17.85 3.88
CA PHE A 14 -19.83 -17.78 4.80
C PHE A 14 -21.14 -18.21 4.10
N GLU A 15 -22.06 -18.79 4.86
CA GLU A 15 -23.29 -19.38 4.33
C GLU A 15 -24.14 -18.34 3.56
N ASN A 16 -24.77 -18.77 2.46
CA ASN A 16 -25.62 -17.94 1.59
C ASN A 16 -24.90 -16.75 0.90
N SER A 17 -23.56 -16.73 0.90
CA SER A 17 -22.75 -15.67 0.26
C SER A 17 -22.78 -15.73 -1.28
N VAL A 18 -22.79 -16.94 -1.86
CA VAL A 18 -22.78 -17.17 -3.32
C VAL A 18 -24.21 -17.09 -3.87
N THR A 19 -24.67 -15.87 -4.12
CA THR A 19 -26.06 -15.59 -4.55
C THR A 19 -26.27 -15.49 -6.07
N GLY A 20 -25.20 -15.61 -6.86
CA GLY A 20 -25.24 -15.37 -8.32
C GLY A 20 -25.31 -13.89 -8.72
N LYS A 21 -25.32 -12.95 -7.76
CA LYS A 21 -25.40 -11.49 -8.01
C LYS A 21 -24.04 -10.78 -8.01
N GLY A 22 -22.94 -11.51 -7.90
CA GLY A 22 -21.57 -10.96 -7.90
C GLY A 22 -21.17 -10.18 -6.64
N GLY A 23 -21.94 -10.25 -5.54
CA GLY A 23 -21.73 -9.42 -4.35
C GLY A 23 -20.50 -9.77 -3.49
N ILE A 24 -19.82 -10.88 -3.77
CA ILE A 24 -18.66 -11.36 -3.00
C ILE A 24 -17.41 -11.52 -3.86
N GLU A 25 -17.38 -10.92 -5.05
CA GLU A 25 -16.30 -11.10 -6.00
C GLU A 25 -14.91 -10.76 -5.41
N ASP A 26 -14.85 -9.71 -4.59
CA ASP A 26 -13.64 -9.31 -3.85
C ASP A 26 -13.15 -10.42 -2.93
N LEU A 27 -14.09 -11.03 -2.20
CA LEU A 27 -13.80 -12.11 -1.28
C LEU A 27 -13.31 -13.34 -2.05
N LEU A 28 -13.95 -13.68 -3.18
CA LEU A 28 -13.49 -14.77 -4.03
C LEU A 28 -12.04 -14.55 -4.49
N ALA A 29 -11.71 -13.35 -4.98
CA ALA A 29 -10.36 -13.01 -5.43
C ALA A 29 -9.34 -13.07 -4.28
N HIS A 30 -9.72 -12.59 -3.09
CA HIS A 30 -8.89 -12.63 -1.88
C HIS A 30 -8.56 -14.06 -1.47
N GLU A 31 -9.57 -14.91 -1.30
CA GLU A 31 -9.37 -16.31 -0.90
C GLU A 31 -8.61 -17.13 -1.96
N ILE A 32 -8.80 -16.83 -3.26
CA ILE A 32 -8.04 -17.47 -4.33
C ILE A 32 -6.57 -17.06 -4.29
N ALA A 33 -6.27 -15.80 -3.97
CA ALA A 33 -4.89 -15.32 -3.88
C ALA A 33 -4.11 -16.04 -2.76
N HIS A 34 -4.80 -16.45 -1.69
CA HIS A 34 -4.19 -17.18 -0.58
C HIS A 34 -3.55 -18.52 -0.98
N GLN A 35 -4.01 -19.14 -2.07
CA GLN A 35 -3.42 -20.37 -2.60
C GLN A 35 -1.92 -20.22 -2.92
N TRP A 36 -1.45 -19.00 -3.21
CA TRP A 36 -0.01 -18.70 -3.36
C TRP A 36 0.62 -18.15 -2.09
N PHE A 37 -0.07 -17.26 -1.37
CA PHE A 37 0.47 -16.53 -0.21
C PHE A 37 -0.47 -16.70 1.01
N GLY A 38 -0.01 -17.40 2.04
CA GLY A 38 -0.84 -17.88 3.14
C GLY A 38 -0.85 -19.39 3.22
N ASP A 39 -1.17 -20.06 2.10
CA ASP A 39 -1.10 -21.52 1.99
C ASP A 39 0.29 -22.01 1.59
N MET A 40 0.69 -21.71 0.35
CA MET A 40 1.85 -22.34 -0.26
C MET A 40 3.17 -21.69 0.17
N ALA A 41 3.22 -20.36 0.22
CA ALA A 41 4.25 -19.62 0.93
C ALA A 41 3.59 -18.97 2.14
N SER A 42 3.79 -19.56 3.32
CA SER A 42 3.10 -19.18 4.55
C SER A 42 4.02 -18.38 5.47
N GLU A 43 3.47 -17.64 6.43
CA GLU A 43 4.25 -16.91 7.40
C GLU A 43 4.88 -17.83 8.48
N LYS A 44 6.04 -17.45 9.02
CA LYS A 44 6.71 -18.19 10.10
C LYS A 44 5.99 -18.11 11.45
N SER A 45 5.19 -17.06 11.66
CA SER A 45 4.42 -16.83 12.87
C SER A 45 3.35 -15.76 12.61
N PHE A 46 2.33 -15.71 13.49
CA PHE A 46 1.27 -14.70 13.43
C PHE A 46 1.78 -13.25 13.46
N ALA A 47 2.98 -13.00 13.99
CA ALA A 47 3.57 -11.66 13.93
C ALA A 47 3.84 -11.19 12.49
N HIS A 48 3.87 -12.11 11.53
CA HIS A 48 4.07 -11.86 10.11
C HIS A 48 2.79 -12.11 9.28
N LEU A 49 1.61 -12.17 9.90
CA LEU A 49 0.31 -12.45 9.28
C LEU A 49 0.02 -11.59 8.04
N TRP A 50 0.51 -10.35 8.00
CA TRP A 50 0.39 -9.46 6.83
C TRP A 50 0.99 -10.04 5.54
N LEU A 51 1.91 -11.01 5.62
CA LEU A 51 2.45 -11.70 4.45
C LEU A 51 1.40 -12.55 3.74
N SER A 52 0.42 -13.07 4.48
CA SER A 52 -0.76 -13.72 3.92
C SER A 52 -1.79 -12.64 3.53
N GLU A 53 -2.28 -11.90 4.51
CA GLU A 53 -3.43 -11.02 4.34
C GLU A 53 -3.17 -9.80 3.46
N GLY A 54 -1.99 -9.21 3.57
CA GLY A 54 -1.58 -8.08 2.74
C GLY A 54 -1.36 -8.48 1.29
N PHE A 55 -0.83 -9.68 1.03
CA PHE A 55 -0.68 -10.20 -0.34
C PHE A 55 -2.04 -10.48 -0.96
N ALA A 56 -2.93 -11.19 -0.27
CA ALA A 56 -4.28 -11.47 -0.76
C ALA A 56 -5.09 -10.18 -1.00
N THR A 57 -4.98 -9.21 -0.09
CA THR A 57 -5.58 -7.87 -0.27
C THR A 57 -5.02 -7.17 -1.52
N TYR A 58 -3.69 -7.14 -1.68
CA TYR A 58 -3.10 -6.46 -2.83
C TYR A 58 -3.39 -7.14 -4.16
N PHE A 59 -3.42 -8.48 -4.18
CA PHE A 59 -3.72 -9.23 -5.40
C PHE A 59 -5.19 -9.08 -5.80
N THR A 60 -6.09 -8.92 -4.83
CA THR A 60 -7.46 -8.46 -5.08
C THR A 60 -7.46 -7.09 -5.75
N ASN A 61 -6.62 -6.16 -5.30
CA ASN A 61 -6.50 -4.84 -5.95
C ASN A 61 -5.99 -4.95 -7.39
N ILE A 62 -4.99 -5.80 -7.63
CA ILE A 62 -4.48 -6.07 -8.99
C ILE A 62 -5.55 -6.72 -9.88
N TYR A 63 -6.33 -7.66 -9.36
CA TYR A 63 -7.48 -8.23 -10.06
C TYR A 63 -8.48 -7.15 -10.47
N TRP A 64 -8.82 -6.24 -9.56
CA TRP A 64 -9.69 -5.09 -9.85
C TRP A 64 -9.12 -4.19 -10.93
N HIS A 65 -7.82 -3.93 -10.89
CA HIS A 65 -7.14 -3.15 -11.93
C HIS A 65 -7.28 -3.80 -13.31
N HIS A 66 -7.07 -5.11 -13.41
CA HIS A 66 -7.19 -5.84 -14.66
C HIS A 66 -8.63 -5.91 -15.18
N LYS A 67 -9.61 -6.12 -14.30
CA LYS A 67 -11.01 -6.32 -14.71
C LYS A 67 -11.76 -5.01 -14.95
N PHE A 68 -11.55 -4.01 -14.09
CA PHE A 68 -12.35 -2.77 -14.06
C PHE A 68 -11.54 -1.52 -14.39
N GLY A 69 -10.23 -1.66 -14.62
CA GLY A 69 -9.36 -0.58 -15.06
C GLY A 69 -8.81 0.30 -13.93
N LYS A 70 -8.01 1.30 -14.34
CA LYS A 70 -7.21 2.14 -13.44
C LYS A 70 -8.05 2.94 -12.44
N GLU A 71 -9.17 3.51 -12.87
CA GLU A 71 -10.02 4.34 -12.01
C GLU A 71 -10.63 3.54 -10.86
N ALA A 72 -11.12 2.32 -11.15
CA ALA A 72 -11.67 1.42 -10.14
C ALA A 72 -10.60 0.99 -9.13
N PHE A 73 -9.40 0.67 -9.61
CA PHE A 73 -8.24 0.37 -8.76
C PHE A 73 -7.87 1.53 -7.83
N GLN A 74 -7.78 2.76 -8.36
CA GLN A 74 -7.46 3.94 -7.56
C GLN A 74 -8.53 4.25 -6.51
N LYS A 75 -9.82 4.14 -6.88
CA LYS A 75 -10.93 4.32 -5.95
C LYS A 75 -10.87 3.29 -4.80
N ARG A 76 -10.50 2.04 -5.12
CA ARG A 76 -10.31 0.99 -4.11
C ARG A 76 -9.16 1.33 -3.16
N LEU A 77 -7.98 1.68 -3.68
CA LEU A 77 -6.84 2.10 -2.86
C LEU A 77 -7.18 3.32 -1.98
N GLN A 78 -7.90 4.31 -2.51
CA GLN A 78 -8.34 5.48 -1.73
C GLN A 78 -9.26 5.10 -0.57
N LYS A 79 -10.18 4.15 -0.78
CA LYS A 79 -11.03 3.60 0.28
C LYS A 79 -10.18 2.91 1.35
N GLU A 80 -9.26 2.04 0.95
CA GLU A 80 -8.35 1.33 1.85
C GLU A 80 -7.44 2.30 2.63
N ARG A 81 -6.99 3.39 1.99
CA ARG A 81 -6.23 4.46 2.66
C ARG A 81 -7.02 5.06 3.81
N VAL A 82 -8.31 5.34 3.63
CA VAL A 82 -9.18 5.86 4.70
C VAL A 82 -9.33 4.84 5.83
N GLU A 83 -9.52 3.56 5.49
CA GLU A 83 -9.61 2.48 6.50
C GLU A 83 -8.34 2.40 7.36
N VAL A 84 -7.15 2.48 6.73
CA VAL A 84 -5.88 2.52 7.46
C VAL A 84 -5.76 3.78 8.31
N ILE A 85 -6.11 4.96 7.79
CA ILE A 85 -6.07 6.23 8.55
C ILE A 85 -6.92 6.13 9.82
N GLU A 86 -8.15 5.62 9.71
CA GLU A 86 -9.06 5.51 10.86
C GLU A 86 -8.59 4.46 11.87
N PHE A 87 -7.94 3.39 11.40
CA PHE A 87 -7.37 2.37 12.27
C PHE A 87 -6.17 2.89 13.07
N VAL A 88 -5.18 3.50 12.39
CA VAL A 88 -3.94 3.96 13.04
C VAL A 88 -4.14 5.15 13.97
N LYS A 89 -5.22 5.92 13.81
CA LYS A 89 -5.62 6.96 14.79
C LYS A 89 -5.95 6.38 16.16
N LYS A 90 -6.43 5.13 16.21
CA LYS A 90 -6.89 4.45 17.43
C LYS A 90 -5.88 3.40 17.90
N ASN A 91 -5.00 2.94 17.01
CA ASN A 91 -4.08 1.85 17.26
C ASN A 91 -2.66 2.24 16.85
N ASP A 92 -1.84 2.64 17.82
CA ASP A 92 -0.42 2.99 17.61
C ASP A 92 0.45 1.72 17.63
N ARG A 93 0.24 0.85 16.63
CA ARG A 93 0.91 -0.46 16.53
C ARG A 93 1.55 -0.67 15.15
N PRO A 94 2.68 -1.38 15.06
CA PRO A 94 3.30 -1.75 13.80
C PRO A 94 2.46 -2.79 13.04
N VAL A 95 2.83 -3.07 11.78
CA VAL A 95 2.21 -4.16 11.01
C VAL A 95 2.80 -5.51 11.43
N VAL A 96 4.11 -5.57 11.63
CA VAL A 96 4.76 -6.73 12.25
C VAL A 96 4.61 -6.58 13.76
N ASP A 97 3.57 -7.20 14.31
CA ASP A 97 3.15 -7.06 15.72
C ASP A 97 2.98 -8.44 16.36
N SER A 98 3.55 -8.64 17.53
CA SER A 98 3.41 -9.87 18.32
C SER A 98 2.26 -9.81 19.34
N LEU A 99 1.22 -9.02 19.05
CA LEU A 99 0.04 -8.85 19.90
C LEU A 99 -0.66 -10.20 20.14
N SER A 100 -1.22 -10.34 21.33
CA SER A 100 -2.08 -11.45 21.72
C SER A 100 -3.36 -10.89 22.37
N PRO A 101 -4.55 -11.46 22.08
CA PRO A 101 -4.79 -12.64 21.25
C PRO A 101 -4.49 -12.39 19.76
N TYR A 102 -3.96 -13.41 19.06
CA TYR A 102 -3.54 -13.25 17.65
C TYR A 102 -4.68 -12.84 16.71
N MET A 103 -5.93 -13.13 17.08
CA MET A 103 -7.10 -12.69 16.31
C MET A 103 -7.22 -11.16 16.22
N ASP A 104 -6.63 -10.42 17.16
CA ASP A 104 -6.59 -8.96 17.12
C ASP A 104 -5.65 -8.46 16.02
N LEU A 105 -4.79 -9.31 15.44
CA LEU A 105 -3.95 -8.99 14.29
C LEU A 105 -4.72 -9.03 12.97
N LEU A 106 -5.93 -9.58 12.92
CA LEU A 106 -6.80 -9.57 11.75
C LEU A 106 -7.49 -8.20 11.63
N ASN A 107 -6.71 -7.19 11.22
CA ASN A 107 -7.09 -5.79 11.28
C ASN A 107 -6.52 -4.99 10.10
N ALA A 108 -6.81 -3.68 10.03
CA ALA A 108 -6.42 -2.86 8.89
C ALA A 108 -4.90 -2.68 8.69
N ASN A 109 -4.07 -2.98 9.69
CA ASN A 109 -2.62 -3.07 9.48
C ASN A 109 -2.24 -4.30 8.64
N SER A 110 -2.79 -5.48 8.94
CA SER A 110 -2.43 -6.73 8.25
C SER A 110 -2.99 -6.81 6.83
N TYR A 111 -4.23 -6.33 6.63
CA TYR A 111 -4.91 -6.35 5.34
C TYR A 111 -4.56 -5.12 4.49
N GLN A 112 -5.21 -3.97 4.75
CA GLN A 112 -5.14 -2.79 3.90
C GLN A 112 -3.76 -2.14 3.92
N LYS A 113 -3.14 -1.93 5.10
CA LYS A 113 -1.79 -1.35 5.17
C LYS A 113 -0.77 -2.33 4.58
N GLY A 114 -0.88 -3.63 4.86
CA GLY A 114 -0.06 -4.67 4.22
C GLY A 114 -0.11 -4.61 2.69
N GLY A 115 -1.31 -4.52 2.12
CA GLY A 115 -1.49 -4.35 0.68
C GLY A 115 -0.94 -3.03 0.13
N TRP A 116 -1.10 -1.93 0.87
CA TRP A 116 -0.48 -0.63 0.57
C TRP A 116 1.05 -0.70 0.57
N VAL A 117 1.67 -1.46 1.47
CA VAL A 117 3.13 -1.65 1.49
C VAL A 117 3.60 -2.33 0.21
N LEU A 118 2.89 -3.35 -0.29
CA LEU A 118 3.22 -3.98 -1.57
C LEU A 118 3.04 -3.01 -2.75
N HIS A 119 1.97 -2.20 -2.74
CA HIS A 119 1.76 -1.16 -3.75
C HIS A 119 2.88 -0.11 -3.75
N MET A 120 3.27 0.38 -2.58
CA MET A 120 4.38 1.33 -2.45
C MET A 120 5.71 0.70 -2.84
N LEU A 121 5.93 -0.58 -2.50
CA LEU A 121 7.14 -1.31 -2.92
C LEU A 121 7.21 -1.42 -4.45
N ARG A 122 6.08 -1.74 -5.12
CA ARG A 122 5.98 -1.76 -6.58
C ARG A 122 6.34 -0.41 -7.20
N ASN A 123 5.88 0.69 -6.61
CA ASN A 123 6.23 2.04 -7.08
C ASN A 123 7.71 2.39 -6.81
N GLU A 124 8.28 1.93 -5.70
CA GLU A 124 9.70 2.17 -5.34
C GLU A 124 10.65 1.43 -6.28
N VAL A 125 10.37 0.16 -6.60
CA VAL A 125 11.29 -0.68 -7.39
C VAL A 125 10.94 -0.73 -8.89
N GLY A 126 9.72 -0.29 -9.25
CA GLY A 126 9.18 -0.38 -10.60
C GLY A 126 8.55 -1.74 -10.92
N ASP A 127 7.62 -1.75 -11.87
CA ASP A 127 6.75 -2.89 -12.17
C ASP A 127 7.52 -4.17 -12.50
N SER A 128 8.48 -4.11 -13.43
CA SER A 128 9.22 -5.30 -13.87
C SER A 128 10.00 -5.95 -12.72
N ILE A 129 10.67 -5.13 -11.90
CA ILE A 129 11.43 -5.61 -10.75
C ILE A 129 10.49 -6.15 -9.68
N PHE A 130 9.36 -5.49 -9.42
CA PHE A 130 8.36 -5.96 -8.48
C PHE A 130 7.83 -7.35 -8.85
N HIS A 131 7.43 -7.58 -10.10
CA HIS A 131 6.99 -8.91 -10.54
C HIS A 131 8.08 -9.97 -10.33
N LYS A 132 9.34 -9.63 -10.65
CA LYS A 132 10.48 -10.53 -10.41
C LYS A 132 10.71 -10.82 -8.93
N ILE A 133 10.52 -9.83 -8.05
CA ILE A 133 10.60 -10.00 -6.58
C ILE A 133 9.55 -11.02 -6.13
N ILE A 134 8.29 -10.82 -6.53
CA ILE A 134 7.16 -11.67 -6.15
C ILE A 134 7.38 -13.12 -6.64
N GLN A 135 7.79 -13.29 -7.90
CA GLN A 135 8.10 -14.60 -8.46
C GLN A 135 9.27 -15.29 -7.74
N THR A 136 10.33 -14.53 -7.42
CA THR A 136 11.50 -15.06 -6.71
C THR A 136 11.14 -15.44 -5.27
N TYR A 137 10.36 -14.61 -4.58
CA TYR A 137 9.90 -14.87 -3.22
C TYR A 137 9.02 -16.12 -3.18
N TYR A 138 8.00 -16.20 -4.05
CA TYR A 138 7.18 -17.39 -4.16
C TYR A 138 8.02 -18.63 -4.48
N GLY A 139 8.89 -18.58 -5.49
CA GLY A 139 9.72 -19.73 -5.88
C GLY A 139 10.66 -20.21 -4.77
N GLN A 140 11.17 -19.30 -3.94
CA GLN A 140 12.07 -19.64 -2.83
C GLN A 140 11.32 -20.21 -1.62
N TYR A 141 10.11 -19.73 -1.35
CA TYR A 141 9.36 -20.09 -0.14
C TYR A 141 8.16 -21.02 -0.39
N LYS A 142 7.90 -21.42 -1.64
CA LYS A 142 6.89 -22.42 -2.00
C LYS A 142 7.11 -23.71 -1.19
N GLY A 143 6.10 -24.11 -0.42
CA GLY A 143 6.14 -25.28 0.47
C GLY A 143 6.90 -25.06 1.78
N SER A 144 7.10 -23.81 2.20
CA SER A 144 7.82 -23.45 3.42
C SER A 144 7.33 -22.13 4.01
N ASN A 145 7.92 -21.72 5.14
CA ASN A 145 7.55 -20.51 5.85
C ASN A 145 8.57 -19.37 5.68
N ALA A 146 8.06 -18.13 5.60
CA ALA A 146 8.86 -16.91 5.50
C ALA A 146 8.49 -15.87 6.58
N ASP A 147 9.43 -14.99 6.92
CA ASP A 147 9.17 -13.78 7.69
C ASP A 147 9.32 -12.52 6.83
N THR A 148 8.96 -11.36 7.39
CA THR A 148 9.07 -10.07 6.69
C THR A 148 10.50 -9.79 6.21
N ARG A 149 11.53 -10.24 6.94
CA ARG A 149 12.93 -10.02 6.55
C ARG A 149 13.36 -10.94 5.43
N ASP A 150 12.74 -12.11 5.27
CA ASP A 150 12.90 -12.96 4.09
C ASP A 150 12.45 -12.24 2.82
N LEU A 151 11.23 -11.67 2.82
CA LEU A 151 10.72 -10.88 1.70
C LEU A 151 11.62 -9.66 1.43
N GLN A 152 12.06 -8.96 2.47
CA GLN A 152 13.02 -7.86 2.33
C GLN A 152 14.30 -8.33 1.63
N ARG A 153 14.92 -9.41 2.08
CA ARG A 153 16.17 -9.94 1.48
C ARG A 153 15.97 -10.29 0.00
N VAL A 154 14.84 -10.89 -0.37
CA VAL A 154 14.53 -11.16 -1.78
C VAL A 154 14.36 -9.86 -2.55
N ALA A 155 13.64 -8.88 -2.01
CA ALA A 155 13.43 -7.59 -2.64
C ALA A 155 14.75 -6.84 -2.89
N GLU A 156 15.63 -6.79 -1.89
CA GLU A 156 16.96 -6.16 -2.00
C GLU A 156 17.85 -6.89 -3.00
N LYS A 157 17.88 -8.23 -2.96
CA LYS A 157 18.67 -9.05 -3.90
C LYS A 157 18.24 -8.85 -5.35
N VAL A 158 16.93 -8.80 -5.62
CA VAL A 158 16.39 -8.70 -6.98
C VAL A 158 16.45 -7.28 -7.52
N SER A 159 16.20 -6.27 -6.66
CA SER A 159 16.20 -4.86 -7.07
C SER A 159 17.59 -4.23 -7.08
N GLY A 160 18.55 -4.77 -6.32
CA GLY A 160 19.84 -4.14 -6.08
C GLY A 160 19.77 -2.90 -5.18
N LYS A 161 18.60 -2.56 -4.63
CA LYS A 161 18.40 -1.42 -3.73
C LYS A 161 18.53 -1.85 -2.26
N ASN A 162 19.00 -0.95 -1.41
CA ASN A 162 18.84 -1.07 0.04
C ASN A 162 17.42 -0.65 0.41
N LEU A 163 16.61 -1.60 0.89
CA LEU A 163 15.20 -1.41 1.23
C LEU A 163 14.96 -1.56 2.73
N LYS A 164 16.02 -1.71 3.55
CA LYS A 164 15.89 -1.77 5.02
C LYS A 164 15.09 -0.59 5.57
N TRP A 165 15.38 0.63 5.09
CA TRP A 165 14.66 1.83 5.51
C TRP A 165 13.15 1.72 5.20
N PHE A 166 12.78 1.17 4.04
CA PHE A 166 11.41 1.02 3.59
C PHE A 166 10.66 0.02 4.47
N PHE A 167 11.22 -1.18 4.66
CA PHE A 167 10.58 -2.21 5.48
C PHE A 167 10.49 -1.77 6.95
N ASP A 168 11.56 -1.19 7.52
CA ASP A 168 11.56 -0.69 8.89
C ASP A 168 10.49 0.37 9.12
N GLN A 169 10.39 1.33 8.19
CA GLN A 169 9.46 2.44 8.28
C GLN A 169 8.00 2.00 8.15
N TRP A 170 7.70 1.15 7.18
CA TRP A 170 6.31 0.87 6.83
C TRP A 170 5.71 -0.31 7.60
N LEU A 171 6.54 -1.26 8.06
CA LEU A 171 6.09 -2.49 8.70
C LEU A 171 6.44 -2.58 10.19
N TYR A 172 7.60 -2.06 10.60
CA TYR A 172 8.09 -2.18 11.98
C TYR A 172 7.85 -0.93 12.84
N ARG A 173 7.45 0.19 12.24
CA ARG A 173 7.04 1.40 12.96
C ARG A 173 5.52 1.58 12.88
N PRO A 174 4.89 2.06 13.97
CA PRO A 174 3.47 2.38 13.95
C PRO A 174 3.19 3.67 13.16
N GLY A 175 1.92 3.89 12.84
CA GLY A 175 1.44 5.09 12.17
C GLY A 175 1.71 5.14 10.67
N ILE A 176 1.45 6.31 10.09
CA ILE A 176 1.64 6.69 8.68
C ILE A 176 2.04 8.18 8.63
N PRO A 177 2.58 8.69 7.52
CA PRO A 177 2.84 10.12 7.37
C PRO A 177 1.55 10.95 7.53
N GLN A 178 1.61 11.95 8.41
CA GLN A 178 0.54 12.95 8.58
C GLN A 178 0.99 14.28 7.99
N LEU A 179 0.40 14.69 6.87
CA LEU A 179 0.88 15.80 6.07
C LEU A 179 -0.02 17.02 6.22
N LEU A 180 0.57 18.15 6.56
CA LEU A 180 -0.01 19.47 6.33
C LEU A 180 0.63 20.03 5.06
N ILE A 181 -0.18 20.29 4.04
CA ILE A 181 0.30 20.74 2.72
C ILE A 181 -0.25 22.14 2.44
N ASP A 182 0.61 23.13 2.63
CA ASP A 182 0.34 24.51 2.25
C ASP A 182 0.66 24.70 0.76
N ARG A 183 -0.31 25.25 0.03
CA ARG A 183 -0.28 25.40 -1.43
C ARG A 183 -0.34 26.88 -1.77
N ASP A 184 0.71 27.40 -2.37
CA ASP A 184 0.78 28.74 -2.95
C ASP A 184 0.98 28.57 -4.47
N ILE A 185 -0.13 28.64 -5.21
CA ILE A 185 -0.19 28.35 -6.64
C ILE A 185 -0.53 29.65 -7.36
N ASP A 186 0.40 30.11 -8.20
CA ASP A 186 0.22 31.21 -9.14
C ASP A 186 0.20 30.67 -10.58
N LYS A 187 -0.17 31.52 -11.55
CA LYS A 187 -0.25 31.17 -12.97
C LYS A 187 1.06 30.58 -13.49
N ASP A 188 2.21 31.07 -13.04
CA ASP A 188 3.53 30.70 -13.58
C ASP A 188 4.43 29.98 -12.56
N GLU A 189 3.91 29.64 -11.38
CA GLU A 189 4.70 29.12 -10.28
C GLU A 189 3.88 28.26 -9.31
N VAL A 190 4.42 27.10 -8.94
CA VAL A 190 3.86 26.26 -7.88
C VAL A 190 4.83 26.25 -6.70
N LYS A 191 4.34 26.65 -5.53
CA LYS A 191 5.04 26.49 -4.25
C LYS A 191 4.22 25.60 -3.32
N LEU A 192 4.89 24.59 -2.77
CA LEU A 192 4.32 23.70 -1.78
C LEU A 192 5.20 23.74 -0.53
N ARG A 193 4.60 23.93 0.64
CA ARG A 193 5.25 23.66 1.91
C ARG A 193 4.60 22.42 2.52
N ILE A 194 5.37 21.34 2.61
CA ILE A 194 4.92 20.04 3.10
C ILE A 194 5.51 19.85 4.50
N THR A 195 4.66 19.79 5.51
CA THR A 195 5.05 19.57 6.90
C THR A 195 4.49 18.25 7.39
N GLN A 196 5.36 17.39 7.89
CA GLN A 196 4.98 16.16 8.59
C GLN A 196 4.63 16.49 10.04
N LYS A 197 3.56 15.91 10.57
CA LYS A 197 3.24 15.90 12.01
C LYS A 197 3.64 14.56 12.62
N GLY A 198 4.12 14.59 13.86
CA GLY A 198 4.59 13.39 14.55
C GLY A 198 5.95 12.90 14.02
N VAL A 199 6.13 11.58 14.01
CA VAL A 199 7.40 10.95 13.62
C VAL A 199 7.64 11.14 12.12
N LYS A 200 8.87 11.53 11.74
CA LYS A 200 9.28 11.70 10.35
C LYS A 200 9.20 10.38 9.55
N PHE A 201 8.68 10.45 8.35
CA PHE A 201 8.78 9.41 7.33
C PHE A 201 9.56 9.93 6.12
N ASP A 202 10.23 9.02 5.42
CA ASP A 202 10.93 9.26 4.15
C ASP A 202 10.13 8.64 3.02
N PHE A 203 9.77 9.43 2.00
CA PHE A 203 9.01 8.95 0.85
C PHE A 203 9.09 9.89 -0.36
N PRO A 204 8.98 9.36 -1.59
CA PRO A 204 8.66 10.16 -2.75
C PRO A 204 7.17 10.54 -2.73
N LEU A 205 6.86 11.81 -2.98
CA LEU A 205 5.51 12.32 -3.19
C LEU A 205 5.37 12.79 -4.64
N GLU A 206 4.50 12.14 -5.41
CA GLU A 206 4.17 12.60 -6.76
C GLU A 206 3.16 13.76 -6.68
N ILE A 207 3.36 14.78 -7.50
CA ILE A 207 2.38 15.84 -7.75
C ILE A 207 2.07 15.89 -9.24
N GLY A 208 0.80 16.09 -9.58
CA GLY A 208 0.34 16.37 -10.94
C GLY A 208 0.04 17.85 -11.09
N ILE A 209 0.58 18.49 -12.11
CA ILE A 209 0.29 19.89 -12.46
C ILE A 209 -0.51 19.87 -13.75
N LEU A 210 -1.78 20.27 -13.67
CA LEU A 210 -2.67 20.46 -14.82
C LEU A 210 -2.54 21.90 -15.31
N ARG A 211 -2.33 22.07 -16.62
CA ARG A 211 -2.22 23.38 -17.27
C ARG A 211 -3.55 23.80 -17.90
N THR A 212 -3.69 25.09 -18.21
CA THR A 212 -4.94 25.63 -18.77
C THR A 212 -5.24 25.10 -20.17
N ASP A 213 -4.22 24.72 -20.94
CA ASP A 213 -4.33 24.07 -22.25
C ASP A 213 -4.75 22.58 -22.19
N GLY A 214 -4.92 22.03 -20.98
CA GLY A 214 -5.28 20.63 -20.76
C GLY A 214 -4.10 19.66 -20.71
N SER A 215 -2.88 20.12 -20.99
CA SER A 215 -1.67 19.32 -20.78
C SER A 215 -1.39 19.14 -19.28
N SER A 216 -0.67 18.08 -18.92
CA SER A 216 -0.28 17.83 -17.55
C SER A 216 1.16 17.36 -17.45
N LEU A 217 1.81 17.70 -16.34
CA LEU A 217 3.12 17.18 -15.98
C LEU A 217 3.08 16.55 -14.59
N LYS A 218 4.01 15.64 -14.33
CA LYS A 218 4.18 15.01 -13.02
C LYS A 218 5.58 15.26 -12.50
N GLU A 219 5.67 15.69 -11.25
CA GLU A 219 6.93 15.86 -10.54
C GLU A 219 6.95 14.95 -9.32
N THR A 220 8.13 14.47 -8.97
CA THR A 220 8.34 13.69 -7.75
C THR A 220 9.19 14.48 -6.77
N ILE A 221 8.64 14.72 -5.59
CA ILE A 221 9.30 15.45 -4.50
C ILE A 221 9.77 14.43 -3.46
N LEU A 222 11.07 14.42 -3.15
CA LEU A 222 11.57 13.60 -2.04
C LEU A 222 11.29 14.29 -0.71
N VAL A 223 10.33 13.78 0.05
CA VAL A 223 10.04 14.26 1.41
C VAL A 223 10.90 13.47 2.39
N ASN A 224 12.02 14.07 2.83
CA ASN A 224 12.99 13.40 3.71
C ASN A 224 13.29 14.16 5.03
N SER A 225 12.54 15.23 5.28
CA SER A 225 12.68 16.12 6.44
C SER A 225 11.30 16.38 7.07
N GLN A 226 11.27 16.88 8.31
CA GLN A 226 10.02 17.19 9.00
C GLN A 226 9.20 18.26 8.26
N MET A 227 9.89 19.20 7.62
CA MET A 227 9.31 20.21 6.75
C MET A 227 10.20 20.36 5.52
N ILE A 228 9.59 20.46 4.35
CA ILE A 228 10.27 20.84 3.11
C ILE A 228 9.47 21.93 2.40
N GLU A 229 10.18 22.74 1.63
CA GLU A 229 9.59 23.65 0.66
C GLU A 229 9.99 23.18 -0.74
N TYR A 230 9.00 23.10 -1.62
CA TYR A 230 9.17 22.77 -3.02
C TYR A 230 8.67 23.92 -3.87
N LYS A 231 9.43 24.24 -4.92
CA LYS A 231 9.14 25.33 -5.82
C LYS A 231 9.50 24.94 -7.25
N ILE A 232 8.57 25.14 -8.17
CA ILE A 232 8.81 24.95 -9.60
C ILE A 232 8.14 26.07 -10.40
N LYS A 233 8.86 26.60 -11.39
CA LYS A 233 8.30 27.54 -12.37
C LYS A 233 7.70 26.75 -13.52
N VAL A 234 6.40 26.89 -13.70
CA VAL A 234 5.64 26.21 -14.77
C VAL A 234 4.60 27.20 -15.25
N PRO A 235 4.56 27.57 -16.54
CA PRO A 235 3.57 28.51 -17.03
C PRO A 235 2.18 27.90 -17.11
N ASP A 236 1.16 28.75 -17.05
CA ASP A 236 -0.25 28.41 -17.28
C ASP A 236 -0.81 27.32 -16.35
N VAL A 237 -0.45 27.35 -15.06
CA VAL A 237 -0.96 26.40 -14.06
C VAL A 237 -2.46 26.61 -13.86
N LYS A 238 -3.22 25.52 -13.99
CA LYS A 238 -4.67 25.47 -13.70
C LYS A 238 -4.94 24.87 -12.31
N SER A 239 -4.30 23.75 -11.99
CA SER A 239 -4.45 23.10 -10.69
C SER A 239 -3.28 22.16 -10.38
N VAL A 240 -3.12 21.85 -9.10
CA VAL A 240 -2.13 20.88 -8.60
C VAL A 240 -2.87 19.78 -7.84
N ILE A 241 -2.59 18.53 -8.19
CA ILE A 241 -3.15 17.33 -7.57
C ILE A 241 -2.03 16.63 -6.82
N ILE A 242 -2.22 16.41 -5.52
CA ILE A 242 -1.28 15.63 -4.71
C ILE A 242 -1.55 14.15 -4.92
N ASP A 243 -0.49 13.38 -5.18
CA ASP A 243 -0.53 11.94 -5.40
C ASP A 243 -1.59 11.52 -6.45
N PRO A 244 -1.52 12.06 -7.68
CA PRO A 244 -2.57 11.89 -8.69
C PRO A 244 -2.79 10.42 -9.09
N ASP A 245 -1.77 9.58 -8.92
CA ASP A 245 -1.84 8.16 -9.22
C ASP A 245 -2.19 7.27 -8.01
N THR A 246 -2.39 7.83 -6.81
CA THR A 246 -2.68 7.07 -5.58
C THR A 246 -1.55 6.08 -5.26
N LYS A 247 -0.30 6.57 -5.21
CA LYS A 247 0.92 5.80 -5.00
C LYS A 247 1.40 5.76 -3.56
N LEU A 248 0.97 6.71 -2.72
CA LEU A 248 1.47 6.84 -1.34
C LEU A 248 0.38 6.62 -0.30
N LEU A 249 0.71 5.90 0.78
CA LEU A 249 -0.13 5.84 1.98
C LEU A 249 0.21 7.00 2.91
N TYR A 250 -0.69 7.97 3.05
CA TYR A 250 -0.55 9.11 3.95
C TYR A 250 -1.93 9.64 4.39
N SER A 251 -1.98 10.41 5.48
CA SER A 251 -3.15 11.22 5.83
C SER A 251 -2.86 12.69 5.57
N GLU A 252 -3.75 13.38 4.86
CA GLU A 252 -3.69 14.84 4.75
C GLU A 252 -4.52 15.50 5.86
N ILE A 253 -3.90 16.38 6.63
CA ILE A 253 -4.56 17.19 7.65
C ILE A 253 -5.15 18.41 6.96
N LYS A 254 -6.48 18.55 6.98
CA LYS A 254 -7.16 19.77 6.56
C LYS A 254 -7.02 20.82 7.66
N LYS A 255 -6.66 22.06 7.27
CA LYS A 255 -6.74 23.23 8.15
C LYS A 255 -8.20 23.54 8.49
#